data_AF-A0A8J4STC2-F1
#
_entry.id   AF-A0A8J4STC2-F1
#
_cell.length_a   1.000
_cell.length_b   1.000
_cell.length_c   1.000
_cell.angle_alpha   90.00
_cell.angle_beta   90.00
_cell.angle_gamma   90.00
#
_symmetry.space_group_name_H-M   'P 1'
#
loop_
_entity.id
_entity.type
_entity.pdbx_description
1 polymer ?
#
loop_
_entity_poly.entity_id
_entity_poly.type
_entity_poly.pdbx_seq_one_letter_code
_entity_poly.pdbx_strand_id
1 'polypeptide(L)' 'MVDLGLRRSLPPIFIIADVRRPIIGVDFLMKCGLAVDLSRWELVISTSTLCTRGKATTINSTGLRAALPKAN' A
#
# COMPACT_ATOMS: atom_id res chain seq x y z
N MET A 1 12.61 -9.20 -2.81
CA MET A 1 12.21 -8.87 -1.43
C MET A 1 11.76 -7.42 -1.42
N VAL A 2 10.60 -7.09 -0.85
CA VAL A 2 10.14 -5.70 -0.79
C VAL A 2 10.46 -5.10 0.57
N ASP A 3 11.13 -3.96 0.54
CA ASP A 3 11.46 -3.17 1.71
C ASP A 3 10.59 -1.90 1.71
N LEU A 4 9.76 -1.77 2.74
CA LEU A 4 8.92 -0.59 2.97
C LEU A 4 9.48 0.31 4.07
N GLY A 5 10.78 0.19 4.41
CA GLY A 5 11.39 0.94 5.50
C GLY A 5 10.93 0.48 6.89
N LEU A 6 10.47 -0.77 7.00
CA LEU A 6 9.90 -1.37 8.21
C LEU A 6 10.86 -2.35 8.91
N ARG A 7 12.14 -2.34 8.53
CA ARG A 7 13.23 -3.20 9.07
C ARG A 7 12.88 -4.70 9.10
N ARG A 8 12.01 -5.14 8.18
CA ARG A 8 11.57 -6.53 8.02
C ARG A 8 11.32 -6.83 6.55
N SER A 9 11.65 -8.06 6.15
CA SER A 9 11.29 -8.62 4.85
C SER A 9 9.79 -8.94 4.79
N LEU A 10 9.10 -8.37 3.81
CA LEU A 10 7.70 -8.68 3.49
C LEU A 10 7.61 -9.73 2.38
N PRO A 11 6.58 -10.60 2.41
CA PRO A 11 6.40 -11.63 1.41
C PRO A 11 6.19 -11.01 0.01
N PRO A 12 6.73 -11.62 -1.06
CA PRO A 12 6.62 -11.08 -2.41
C PRO A 12 5.26 -11.42 -3.02
N ILE A 13 4.21 -10.69 -2.64
CA ILE A 13 2.85 -10.87 -3.15
C ILE A 13 2.48 -9.65 -3.99
N PHE A 14 2.79 -9.68 -5.30
CA PHE A 14 2.55 -8.55 -6.20
C PHE A 14 2.02 -9.00 -7.56
N ILE A 15 1.24 -8.12 -8.19
CA ILE A 15 0.78 -8.25 -9.58
C ILE A 15 1.68 -7.36 -10.44
N ILE A 16 2.12 -7.86 -11.59
CA ILE A 16 2.86 -7.06 -12.57
C ILE A 16 1.84 -6.18 -13.31
N ALA A 17 2.01 -4.86 -13.23
CA ALA A 17 1.15 -3.89 -13.90
C ALA A 17 2.01 -2.78 -14.52
N ASP A 18 1.54 -2.23 -15.65
CA ASP A 18 2.16 -1.04 -16.27
C ASP A 18 1.76 0.22 -15.49
N VAL A 19 2.41 0.43 -14.35
CA VAL A 19 2.20 1.57 -13.46
C VAL A 19 3.52 2.25 -13.13
N ARG A 20 3.53 3.58 -13.15
CA ARG A 20 4.75 4.37 -12.88
C ARG A 20 5.22 4.29 -11.42
N ARG A 21 4.31 3.98 -10.49
CA ARG A 21 4.58 3.88 -9.05
C ARG A 21 3.95 2.59 -8.53
N PRO A 22 4.67 1.77 -7.75
CA PRO A 22 4.08 0.60 -7.11
C PRO A 22 2.89 0.97 -6.23
N ILE A 23 1.88 0.11 -6.22
CA ILE A 23 0.64 0.31 -5.46
C ILE A 23 0.50 -0.84 -4.47
N ILE A 24 0.14 -0.52 -3.23
CA ILE A 24 -0.12 -1.50 -2.17
C ILE A 24 -1.62 -1.48 -1.89
N GLY A 25 -2.26 -2.63 -2.09
CA GLY A 25 -3.67 -2.85 -1.79
C GLY A 25 -3.93 -3.16 -0.31
N VAL A 26 -5.19 -3.07 0.10
CA VAL A 26 -5.64 -3.39 1.47
C VAL A 26 -5.45 -4.87 1.82
N ASP A 27 -5.51 -5.75 0.83
CA ASP A 27 -5.27 -7.18 0.96
C ASP A 27 -3.83 -7.51 1.38
N PHE A 28 -2.85 -6.80 0.80
CA PHE A 28 -1.45 -6.89 1.20
C PHE A 28 -1.26 -6.37 2.63
N LEU A 29 -1.87 -5.23 2.97
CA LEU A 29 -1.80 -4.65 4.31
C LEU A 29 -2.30 -5.65 5.36
N MET A 30 -3.48 -6.24 5.14
CA MET A 30 -4.06 -7.24 6.04
C MET A 30 -3.16 -8.48 6.19
N LYS A 31 -2.66 -9.04 5.08
CA LYS A 31 -1.78 -10.22 5.11
C LYS A 31 -0.45 -9.96 5.83
N CYS A 32 0.08 -8.74 5.75
CA CYS A 32 1.36 -8.37 6.34
C CYS A 32 1.24 -7.80 7.76
N GLY A 33 0.03 -7.65 8.31
CA GLY A 33 -0.18 -7.00 9.60
C GLY A 33 0.23 -5.52 9.57
N LEU A 34 -0.09 -4.81 8.49
CA LEU A 34 0.20 -3.39 8.32
C LEU A 34 -1.08 -2.58 8.41
N ALA A 35 -0.98 -1.37 8.95
CA ALA A 35 -2.04 -0.38 8.96
C ALA A 35 -1.52 0.99 8.50
N VAL A 36 -2.40 1.80 7.91
CA VAL A 36 -2.08 3.17 7.52
C VAL A 36 -2.66 4.11 8.57
N ASP A 37 -1.79 4.82 9.28
CA ASP A 37 -2.16 5.91 10.16
C ASP A 37 -2.14 7.22 9.36
N LEU A 38 -3.33 7.65 8.92
CA LEU A 38 -3.50 8.86 8.12
C LEU A 38 -3.27 10.14 8.92
N SER A 39 -3.49 10.11 10.23
CA SER A 39 -3.28 11.26 11.11
C SER A 39 -1.80 11.58 11.25
N ARG A 40 -0.97 10.54 11.29
CA ARG A 40 0.49 10.66 11.43
C ARG A 40 1.25 10.54 10.12
N TRP A 41 0.56 10.23 9.02
CA TRP A 41 1.15 9.92 7.73
C TRP A 41 2.15 8.77 7.83
N GLU A 42 1.79 7.70 8.54
CA GLU A 42 2.67 6.57 8.81
C GLU A 42 2.07 5.26 8.32
N LEU A 43 2.93 4.40 7.78
CA LEU A 43 2.64 2.98 7.64
C LEU A 43 3.17 2.27 8.88
N VAL A 44 2.28 1.68 9.67
CA VAL A 44 2.59 1.05 10.96
C VAL A 44 2.47 -0.46 10.86
N ILE A 45 3.34 -1.17 11.58
CA ILE A 45 3.17 -2.60 11.82
C ILE A 45 2.23 -2.76 13.00
N SER A 46 1.12 -3.47 12.84
CA SER A 46 0.09 -3.61 13.88
C SER A 46 0.60 -4.26 15.17
N THR A 47 1.65 -5.07 15.09
CA THR A 47 2.24 -5.81 16.21
C THR A 47 3.52 -5.20 16.77
N SER A 48 3.98 -4.02 16.29
CA SER A 48 5.23 -3.41 16.78
C SER A 48 5.18 -1.89 16.79
N THR A 49 6.19 -1.25 17.38
CA THR A 49 6.37 0.22 17.36
C THR A 49 7.03 0.72 16.07
N LEU A 50 7.37 -0.17 15.14
CA LEU A 50 7.98 0.21 13.87
C LEU A 50 6.96 0.84 12.94
N CYS A 51 7.31 2.02 12.45
CA CYS A 51 6.56 2.76 11.47
C CYS A 51 7.51 3.32 10.41
N THR A 52 6.98 3.53 9.21
CA THR A 52 7.66 4.32 8.19
C THR A 52 6.80 5.54 7.89
N ARG A 53 7.43 6.70 7.74
CA ARG A 53 6.73 7.93 7.39
C ARG A 53 6.44 7.95 5.89
N GLY A 54 5.17 8.09 5.55
CA GLY A 54 4.69 8.36 4.21
C GLY A 54 4.65 9.87 3.91
N LYS A 55 4.41 10.18 2.64
CA LYS A 55 4.18 11.54 2.16
C LYS A 55 2.90 11.59 1.36
N ALA A 56 2.00 12.51 1.70
CA ALA A 56 0.87 12.86 0.85
C ALA A 56 1.41 13.40 -0.49
N THR A 57 0.99 12.79 -1.59
CA THR A 57 1.35 13.27 -2.92
C THR A 57 0.09 13.29 -3.76
N THR A 58 -0.10 14.38 -4.50
CA THR A 58 -1.06 14.38 -5.59
C THR A 58 -0.56 13.41 -6.63
N ILE A 59 -1.39 12.43 -7.00
CA ILE A 59 -1.11 11.52 -8.09
C ILE A 59 -2.15 11.86 -9.16
N ASN A 60 -1.69 12.21 -10.36
CA ASN A 60 -2.56 12.25 -11.53
C ASN A 60 -3.20 10.87 -11.64
N SER A 61 -4.51 10.80 -11.93
CA SER A 61 -5.26 9.54 -12.05
C SER A 61 -4.40 8.46 -12.70
N THR A 62 -4.13 7.38 -11.96
CA THR A 62 -3.19 6.31 -12.36
C THR A 62 -3.74 5.44 -13.49
N GLY A 63 -4.75 5.91 -14.23
CA GLY A 63 -5.50 5.11 -15.19
C GLY A 63 -6.36 4.02 -14.53
N LEU A 64 -6.32 3.88 -13.19
CA LEU A 64 -7.19 3.00 -12.43
C LEU A 64 -8.62 3.55 -12.49
N ARG A 65 -9.38 3.06 -13.46
CA ARG A 65 -10.83 3.27 -13.49
C ARG A 65 -11.46 2.30 -12.51
N ALA A 66 -12.33 2.81 -11.64
CA ALA A 66 -13.27 1.95 -10.94
C ALA A 66 -14.06 1.18 -11.99
N ALA A 67 -14.02 -0.15 -11.94
CA ALA A 67 -14.97 -0.96 -12.68
C ALA A 67 -16.32 -0.71 -12.03
N LEU A 68 -17.11 0.21 -12.58
CA LEU A 68 -18.51 0.31 -12.21
C LEU A 68 -19.14 -1.05 -12.51
N PRO A 69 -19.90 -1.65 -11.58
CA PRO A 69 -20.65 -2.85 -11.89
C PRO A 69 -21.52 -2.55 -13.12
N LYS A 70 -21.53 -3.47 -14.10
CA LYS A 70 -22.39 -3.32 -15.27
C LYS A 70 -23.82 -3.07 -14.76
N ALA A 71 -24.43 -1.98 -15.21
CA ALA A 71 -25.85 -1.76 -14.98
C ALA A 71 -26.60 -2.92 -15.65
N ASN A 72 -27.43 -3.60 -14.87
CA ASN A 72 -28.28 -4.69 -15.32
C ASN A 72 -29.43 -4.15 -16.16
#